data_AF-A0A7S1PI19-F1
#
_entry.id   AF-A0A7S1PI19-F1
#
_cell.length_a   1.000
_cell.length_b   1.000
_cell.length_c   1.000
_cell.angle_alpha   90.00
_cell.angle_beta   90.00
_cell.angle_gamma   90.00
#
_symmetry.space_group_name_H-M   'P 1'
#
loop_
_entity.id
_entity.type
_entity.pdbx_description
1 polymer ?
#
loop_
_entity_poly.entity_id
_entity_poly.type
_entity_poly.pdbx_seq_one_letter_code
_entity_poly.pdbx_strand_id
1 'polypeptide(L)'
;MPATRVGSLETHYTILASLASLGILLMILTNISSFDFVQTGEYFPLEPMQTPWFQNWVFYVYYSLKVANWGNTLLCVALLVWYYIRLTRRECRQWHYSNNIATFIYSGLWKEFLVEFMCLLYTPIFPLPYAWFNGQVFGASANSECPLHPLEPLPSYIYSRLQCYSSVKNYYILAGISDKIGLVMFLRLYMWARVLRDHSAVYKNRAYIIQVFERRKRYLPLIGWRFTLRVAFAKRTFIFLVAMALSCLLFCSFAIWLADRGFNDNLSAIGTSDINLLWFTAVSMMSIGYGDYVPQKYVGKFWAIMSCFLGQLLVSMLTAFMVHVISPSQTFKVTGRYLELDRLQQKRFVEAVRLLQVSWLFKRGKCGFKYMMERKRVAVRRMQQYSKRLFHVQAEVEGTMHDVALKLLEEENTLLEKQVEQLSGQIRALLRLVEPNMTPSQMIWRHMLRNNSSWIGANRKSSLEDDINLGVGMGEESWR
;
A
#
# COMPACT_ATOMS: atom_id res chain seq x y z
N MET A 1 21.35 -21.12 6.30
CA MET A 1 21.24 -20.82 7.76
C MET A 1 19.87 -21.28 8.23
N PRO A 2 19.75 -21.94 9.39
CA PRO A 2 18.46 -22.47 9.84
C PRO A 2 17.49 -21.31 10.15
N ALA A 3 16.25 -21.46 9.69
CA ALA A 3 15.20 -20.45 9.71
C ALA A 3 14.76 -20.00 11.14
N THR A 4 15.26 -20.64 12.19
CA THR A 4 14.82 -20.45 13.58
C THR A 4 15.30 -19.14 14.23
N ARG A 5 16.40 -18.52 13.76
CA ARG A 5 16.88 -17.22 14.28
C ARG A 5 16.34 -15.99 13.55
N VAL A 6 15.69 -16.16 12.40
CA VAL A 6 15.18 -15.03 11.59
C VAL A 6 13.98 -14.35 12.27
N GLY A 7 13.14 -15.12 12.96
CA GLY A 7 11.94 -14.61 13.63
C GLY A 7 12.20 -13.69 14.82
N SER A 8 13.38 -13.75 15.44
CA SER A 8 13.65 -12.95 16.66
C SER A 8 13.62 -11.45 16.38
N LEU A 9 14.31 -10.93 15.36
CA LEU A 9 14.38 -9.47 15.18
C LEU A 9 13.05 -8.86 14.68
N GLU A 10 12.28 -9.63 13.90
CA GLU A 10 10.97 -9.21 13.37
C GLU A 10 9.94 -9.04 14.50
N THR A 11 9.92 -9.98 15.45
CA THR A 11 9.01 -9.90 16.60
C THR A 11 9.32 -8.73 17.52
N HIS A 12 10.59 -8.32 17.63
CA HIS A 12 10.94 -7.13 18.41
C HIS A 12 10.45 -5.84 17.75
N TYR A 13 10.46 -5.75 16.42
CA TYR A 13 9.92 -4.59 15.72
C TYR A 13 8.38 -4.54 15.77
N THR A 14 7.70 -5.70 15.78
CA THR A 14 6.24 -5.72 16.01
C THR A 14 5.87 -5.23 17.40
N ILE A 15 6.69 -5.52 18.42
CA ILE A 15 6.50 -4.98 19.78
C ILE A 15 6.71 -3.46 19.78
N LEU A 16 7.70 -2.96 19.06
CA LEU A 16 7.90 -1.52 18.91
C LEU A 16 6.69 -0.84 18.23
N ALA A 17 6.16 -1.43 17.16
CA ALA A 17 4.98 -0.92 16.47
C ALA A 17 3.71 -0.97 17.35
N SER A 18 3.56 -2.00 18.19
CA SER A 18 2.43 -2.09 19.12
C SER A 18 2.53 -1.04 20.24
N LEU A 19 3.72 -0.81 20.80
CA LEU A 19 3.96 0.27 21.75
C LEU A 19 3.73 1.65 21.12
N ALA A 20 4.11 1.84 19.86
CA ALA A 20 3.82 3.06 19.14
C ALA A 20 2.30 3.29 18.97
N SER A 21 1.52 2.23 18.68
CA SER A 21 0.06 2.32 18.65
C SER A 21 -0.57 2.55 20.03
N LEU A 22 -0.01 1.97 21.09
CA LEU A 22 -0.42 2.26 22.47
C LEU A 22 -0.22 3.75 22.79
N GLY A 23 0.85 4.36 22.29
CA GLY A 23 1.07 5.81 22.43
C GLY A 23 0.02 6.66 21.74
N ILE A 24 -0.44 6.24 20.55
CA ILE A 24 -1.56 6.90 19.86
C ILE A 24 -2.85 6.75 20.67
N LEU A 25 -3.12 5.55 21.20
CA LEU A 25 -4.30 5.31 22.04
C LEU A 25 -4.28 6.16 23.32
N LEU A 26 -3.14 6.21 24.02
CA LEU A 26 -2.95 7.06 25.19
C LEU A 26 -3.16 8.53 24.82
N MET A 27 -2.66 8.98 23.67
CA MET A 27 -2.93 10.33 23.17
C MET A 27 -4.43 10.57 22.93
N ILE A 28 -5.17 9.64 22.34
CA ILE A 28 -6.62 9.76 22.14
C ILE A 28 -7.31 9.88 23.51
N LEU A 29 -6.99 8.99 24.46
CA LEU A 29 -7.55 8.99 25.81
C LEU A 29 -7.20 10.28 26.58
N THR A 30 -6.00 10.82 26.43
CA THR A 30 -5.65 12.14 27.01
C THR A 30 -6.51 13.26 26.43
N ASN A 31 -6.81 13.20 25.13
CA ASN A 31 -7.62 14.24 24.49
C ASN A 31 -9.10 14.13 24.88
N ILE A 32 -9.63 12.92 25.02
CA ILE A 32 -11.00 12.71 25.51
C ILE A 32 -11.12 13.19 26.96
N SER A 33 -10.22 12.77 27.85
CA SER A 33 -10.24 13.22 29.26
C SER A 33 -10.01 14.73 29.42
N SER A 34 -9.28 15.37 28.51
CA SER A 34 -9.15 16.84 28.50
C SER A 34 -10.46 17.56 28.18
N PHE A 35 -11.31 16.96 27.34
CA PHE A 35 -12.58 17.57 26.92
C PHE A 35 -13.59 17.59 28.08
N ASP A 36 -13.70 16.49 28.82
CA ASP A 36 -14.55 16.39 30.02
C ASP A 36 -14.16 17.43 31.08
N PHE A 37 -12.86 17.76 31.17
CA PHE A 37 -12.36 18.79 32.08
C PHE A 37 -12.68 20.23 31.62
N VAL A 38 -12.73 20.51 30.31
CA VAL A 38 -13.05 21.85 29.79
C VAL A 38 -14.54 22.14 29.87
N GLN A 39 -15.41 21.16 29.57
CA GLN A 39 -16.86 21.35 29.68
C GLN A 39 -17.33 21.61 31.11
N THR A 40 -16.68 21.00 32.10
CA THR A 40 -16.96 21.25 33.52
C THR A 40 -16.53 22.65 33.97
N GLY A 41 -15.64 23.32 33.23
CA GLY A 41 -15.15 24.67 33.53
C GLY A 41 -15.92 25.82 32.87
N GLU A 42 -16.54 25.62 31.69
CA GLU A 42 -17.22 26.69 30.94
C GLU A 42 -18.76 26.72 31.11
N TYR A 43 -19.42 25.59 31.43
CA TYR A 43 -20.89 25.52 31.44
C TYR A 43 -21.55 25.48 32.83
N PHE A 44 -20.80 25.56 33.92
CA PHE A 44 -21.38 25.69 35.27
C PHE A 44 -21.16 27.08 35.85
N PRO A 45 -22.09 28.04 35.63
CA PRO A 45 -22.21 29.16 36.54
C PRO A 45 -22.72 28.61 37.87
N LEU A 46 -21.82 28.39 38.82
CA LEU A 46 -22.13 28.35 40.26
C LEU A 46 -23.37 27.51 40.66
N GLU A 47 -23.53 26.28 40.16
CA GLU A 47 -24.40 25.29 40.82
C GLU A 47 -23.55 24.27 41.60
N PRO A 48 -23.74 24.13 42.91
CA PRO A 48 -22.86 23.39 43.80
C PRO A 48 -23.22 21.91 43.82
N MET A 49 -23.12 21.20 42.69
CA MET A 49 -23.43 19.76 42.66
C MET A 49 -22.56 18.90 41.74
N GLN A 50 -21.34 19.33 41.40
CA GLN A 50 -20.27 18.36 41.11
C GLN A 50 -19.30 18.33 42.28
N THR A 51 -19.25 17.16 42.90
CA THR A 51 -18.42 16.89 44.05
C THR A 51 -16.94 17.14 43.70
N PRO A 52 -16.18 17.86 44.53
CA PRO A 52 -14.78 18.22 44.23
C PRO A 52 -13.87 17.00 43.99
N TRP A 53 -14.28 15.82 44.45
CA TRP A 53 -13.55 14.57 44.17
C TRP A 53 -13.60 14.17 42.69
N PHE A 54 -14.68 14.45 41.96
CA PHE A 54 -14.82 14.05 40.55
C PHE A 54 -13.89 14.87 39.64
N GLN A 55 -13.85 16.20 39.83
CA GLN A 55 -12.95 17.08 39.09
C GLN A 55 -11.47 16.76 39.37
N ASN A 56 -11.13 16.49 40.63
CA ASN A 56 -9.79 16.04 41.01
C ASN A 56 -9.46 14.68 40.36
N TRP A 57 -10.40 13.75 40.33
CA TRP A 57 -10.20 12.44 39.70
C TRP A 57 -9.94 12.55 38.19
N VAL A 58 -10.74 13.34 37.45
CA VAL A 58 -10.52 13.60 36.01
C VAL A 58 -9.14 14.21 35.76
N PHE A 59 -8.74 15.17 36.60
CA PHE A 59 -7.40 15.76 36.55
C PHE A 59 -6.29 14.70 36.77
N TYR A 60 -6.39 13.89 37.81
CA TYR A 60 -5.41 12.82 38.06
C TYR A 60 -5.33 11.81 36.91
N VAL A 61 -6.46 11.44 36.31
CA VAL A 61 -6.52 10.53 35.15
C VAL A 61 -5.82 11.16 33.94
N TYR A 62 -6.14 12.41 33.60
CA TYR A 62 -5.51 13.12 32.48
C TYR A 62 -3.99 13.19 32.63
N TYR A 63 -3.50 13.55 33.82
CA TYR A 63 -2.06 13.62 34.09
C TYR A 63 -1.38 12.25 34.07
N SER A 64 -2.01 11.24 34.65
CA SER A 64 -1.49 9.87 34.64
C SER A 64 -1.35 9.35 33.20
N LEU A 65 -2.33 9.63 32.34
CA LEU A 65 -2.28 9.27 30.93
C LEU A 65 -1.18 10.02 30.16
N LYS A 66 -0.93 11.30 30.48
CA LYS A 66 0.18 12.07 29.90
C LYS A 66 1.55 11.51 30.31
N VAL A 67 1.74 11.20 31.59
CA VAL A 67 2.97 10.58 32.10
C VAL A 67 3.19 9.20 31.48
N ALA A 68 2.12 8.40 31.37
CA ALA A 68 2.17 7.10 30.71
C ALA A 68 2.56 7.22 29.23
N ASN A 69 2.02 8.20 28.50
CA ASN A 69 2.36 8.43 27.09
C ASN A 69 3.81 8.88 26.90
N TRP A 70 4.31 9.71 27.81
CA TRP A 70 5.71 10.14 27.84
C TRP A 70 6.65 8.96 28.11
N GLY A 71 6.37 8.17 29.16
CA GLY A 71 7.14 6.97 29.49
C GLY A 71 7.13 5.94 28.37
N ASN A 72 5.97 5.73 27.73
CA ASN A 72 5.86 4.87 26.54
C ASN A 72 6.71 5.37 25.38
N THR A 73 6.78 6.69 25.16
CA THR A 73 7.65 7.22 24.10
C THR A 73 9.13 7.01 24.41
N LEU A 74 9.57 7.23 25.64
CA LEU A 74 10.95 6.94 26.04
C LEU A 74 11.30 5.46 25.84
N LEU A 75 10.39 4.56 26.21
CA LEU A 75 10.53 3.14 25.95
C LEU A 75 10.63 2.83 24.45
N CYS A 76 9.76 3.43 23.62
CA CYS A 76 9.84 3.29 22.16
C CYS A 76 11.18 3.77 21.60
N VAL A 77 11.69 4.93 22.05
CA VAL A 77 12.98 5.46 21.60
C VAL A 77 14.12 4.52 22.00
N ALA A 78 14.13 4.04 23.25
CA ALA A 78 15.14 3.11 23.73
C ALA A 78 15.13 1.79 22.96
N LEU A 79 13.94 1.22 22.72
CA LEU A 79 13.77 -0.01 21.93
C LEU A 79 14.14 0.19 20.46
N LEU A 80 13.85 1.36 19.89
CA LEU A 80 14.22 1.72 18.52
C LEU A 80 15.74 1.77 18.37
N VAL A 81 16.43 2.48 19.26
CA VAL A 81 17.91 2.52 19.28
C VAL A 81 18.48 1.11 19.45
N TRP A 82 17.97 0.33 20.40
CA TRP A 82 18.40 -1.05 20.62
C TRP A 82 18.20 -1.93 19.38
N TYR A 83 17.04 -1.83 18.73
CA TYR A 83 16.71 -2.57 17.52
C TYR A 83 17.68 -2.24 16.38
N TYR A 84 17.98 -0.95 16.15
CA TYR A 84 18.91 -0.54 15.11
C TYR A 84 20.35 -0.96 15.39
N ILE A 85 20.82 -0.93 16.65
CA ILE A 85 22.13 -1.45 17.02
C ILE A 85 22.21 -2.96 16.70
N ARG A 86 21.17 -3.73 17.06
CA ARG A 86 21.08 -5.17 16.76
C ARG A 86 21.03 -5.45 15.26
N LEU A 87 20.23 -4.68 14.52
CA LEU A 87 20.09 -4.78 13.07
C LEU A 87 21.43 -4.51 12.37
N THR A 88 22.12 -3.44 12.77
CA THR A 88 23.46 -3.07 12.28
C THR A 88 24.45 -4.21 12.51
N ARG A 89 24.51 -4.79 13.73
CA ARG A 89 25.37 -5.95 14.03
C ARG A 89 25.02 -7.21 13.23
N ARG A 90 23.77 -7.37 12.80
CA ARG A 90 23.34 -8.50 11.97
C ARG A 90 23.77 -8.29 10.52
N GLU A 91 23.54 -7.09 9.98
CA GLU A 91 23.92 -6.76 8.61
C GLU A 91 25.44 -6.75 8.45
N CYS A 92 26.22 -6.18 9.37
CA CYS A 92 27.70 -6.28 9.34
C CYS A 92 28.21 -7.73 9.26
N ARG A 93 27.57 -8.67 9.98
CA ARG A 93 27.95 -10.10 9.94
C ARG A 93 27.65 -10.76 8.61
N GLN A 94 26.62 -10.31 7.90
CA GLN A 94 26.33 -10.79 6.53
C GLN A 94 27.22 -10.10 5.49
N TRP A 95 27.59 -8.85 5.74
CA TRP A 95 28.37 -8.00 4.83
C TRP A 95 29.88 -8.23 4.90
N HIS A 96 30.40 -8.89 5.94
CA HIS A 96 31.83 -9.21 6.05
C HIS A 96 32.36 -10.09 4.88
N TYR A 97 31.46 -10.60 4.04
CA TYR A 97 31.77 -11.33 2.80
C TYR A 97 31.91 -10.42 1.55
N SER A 98 31.65 -9.11 1.62
CA SER A 98 31.61 -8.20 0.47
C SER A 98 32.03 -6.77 0.85
N ASN A 99 33.34 -6.53 1.02
CA ASN A 99 34.10 -5.27 1.02
C ASN A 99 33.46 -3.91 1.42
N ASN A 100 34.17 -3.20 2.32
CA ASN A 100 34.13 -1.78 2.76
C ASN A 100 33.08 -1.33 3.82
N ILE A 101 33.57 -1.13 5.05
CA ILE A 101 32.80 -0.64 6.22
C ILE A 101 32.28 0.81 6.03
N ALA A 102 32.96 1.62 5.22
CA ALA A 102 32.58 3.02 4.99
C ALA A 102 31.26 3.17 4.20
N THR A 103 31.01 2.32 3.20
CA THR A 103 29.73 2.28 2.44
C THR A 103 28.56 1.80 3.30
N PHE A 104 28.84 1.06 4.38
CA PHE A 104 27.83 0.60 5.32
C PHE A 104 27.34 1.70 6.28
N ILE A 105 28.24 2.58 6.76
CA ILE A 105 27.87 3.73 7.59
C ILE A 105 27.01 4.73 6.79
N TYR A 106 27.27 4.90 5.49
CA TYR A 106 26.47 5.72 4.57
C TYR A 106 25.26 4.99 3.95
N SER A 107 24.95 3.78 4.39
CA SER A 107 23.83 3.01 3.86
C SER A 107 22.47 3.64 4.21
N GLY A 108 21.43 3.31 3.44
CA GLY A 108 20.06 3.79 3.66
C GLY A 108 19.48 3.48 5.05
N LEU A 109 20.10 2.58 5.82
CA LEU A 109 19.67 2.15 7.14
C LEU A 109 19.61 3.30 8.16
N TRP A 110 20.63 4.17 8.18
CA TRP A 110 20.69 5.30 9.12
C TRP A 110 19.75 6.43 8.74
N LYS A 111 19.42 6.57 7.45
CA LYS A 111 18.37 7.48 6.99
C LYS A 111 17.00 7.02 7.48
N GLU A 112 16.72 5.71 7.40
CA GLU A 112 15.51 5.15 7.99
C GLU A 112 15.48 5.45 9.49
N PHE A 113 16.55 5.10 10.25
CA PHE A 113 16.64 5.36 11.70
C PHE A 113 16.33 6.82 12.05
N LEU A 114 16.91 7.77 11.33
CA LEU A 114 16.71 9.19 11.62
C LEU A 114 15.26 9.61 11.43
N VAL A 115 14.59 9.15 10.36
CA VAL A 115 13.16 9.41 10.17
C VAL A 115 12.35 8.80 11.32
N GLU A 116 12.62 7.55 11.68
CA GLU A 116 11.91 6.85 12.76
C GLU A 116 12.09 7.52 14.12
N PHE A 117 13.32 7.96 14.40
CA PHE A 117 13.68 8.68 15.62
C PHE A 117 12.99 10.04 15.68
N MET A 118 12.94 10.80 14.57
CA MET A 118 12.23 12.08 14.49
C MET A 118 10.72 11.92 14.69
N CYS A 119 10.11 10.86 14.15
CA CYS A 119 8.70 10.53 14.39
C CYS A 119 8.39 10.24 15.87
N LEU A 120 9.36 9.73 16.62
CA LEU A 120 9.20 9.45 18.06
C LEU A 120 9.50 10.67 18.93
N LEU A 121 10.48 11.51 18.55
CA LEU A 121 10.96 12.67 19.32
C LEU A 121 9.94 13.79 19.50
N TYR A 122 8.85 13.78 18.75
CA TYR A 122 7.86 14.85 18.79
C TYR A 122 7.12 14.97 20.14
N THR A 123 6.91 13.85 20.85
CA THR A 123 6.13 13.83 22.10
C THR A 123 6.90 14.16 23.38
N PRO A 124 8.22 13.91 23.53
CA PRO A 124 8.94 14.39 24.70
C PRO A 124 9.13 15.91 24.75
N ILE A 125 8.83 16.65 23.67
CA ILE A 125 9.12 18.09 23.56
C ILE A 125 7.99 18.97 24.15
N PHE A 126 6.77 18.45 24.38
CA PHE A 126 5.63 19.27 24.81
C PHE A 126 4.63 18.57 25.75
N PRO A 127 4.18 19.27 26.80
CA PRO A 127 4.98 19.70 27.93
C PRO A 127 5.09 18.55 28.94
N LEU A 128 6.29 18.40 29.51
CA LEU A 128 6.46 17.79 30.83
C LEU A 128 5.41 18.36 31.79
N PRO A 129 4.97 17.62 32.82
CA PRO A 129 4.15 18.17 33.89
C PRO A 129 5.01 19.16 34.72
N TYR A 130 5.27 20.35 34.17
CA TYR A 130 5.92 21.46 34.86
C TYR A 130 5.15 21.85 36.13
N ALA A 131 3.84 21.56 36.17
CA ALA A 131 2.97 21.77 37.32
C ALA A 131 3.23 20.82 38.51
N TRP A 132 3.76 19.60 38.29
CA TRP A 132 4.01 18.67 39.40
C TRP A 132 5.26 19.05 40.19
N PHE A 133 6.30 19.51 39.50
CA PHE A 133 7.55 19.94 40.13
C PHE A 133 7.44 21.27 40.89
N ASN A 134 6.50 22.14 40.50
CA ASN A 134 6.35 23.45 41.15
C ASN A 134 5.31 23.48 42.29
N GLY A 135 4.59 22.39 42.60
CA GLY A 135 3.71 22.30 43.77
C GLY A 135 2.55 23.31 43.86
N GLN A 136 2.46 24.28 42.95
CA GLN A 136 1.56 25.43 43.07
C GLN A 136 0.08 25.12 42.77
N VAL A 137 -0.22 23.98 42.15
CA VAL A 137 -1.62 23.60 41.84
C VAL A 137 -2.28 22.80 42.97
N PHE A 138 -1.50 22.05 43.76
CA PHE A 138 -2.04 21.29 44.90
C PHE A 138 -2.31 22.14 46.15
N GLY A 139 -1.71 23.33 46.25
CA GLY A 139 -1.97 24.25 47.36
C GLY A 139 -3.26 25.06 47.27
N ALA A 140 -3.94 25.08 46.12
CA ALA A 140 -5.08 25.97 45.89
C ALA A 140 -6.46 25.29 45.92
N SER A 141 -6.55 23.96 46.02
CA SER A 141 -7.84 23.23 45.96
C SER A 141 -8.08 22.22 47.09
N ALA A 142 -7.19 22.11 48.07
CA ALA A 142 -7.45 21.30 49.27
C ALA A 142 -6.86 22.00 50.50
N ASN A 143 -7.72 22.63 51.29
CA ASN A 143 -7.44 23.15 52.63
C ASN A 143 -6.48 24.35 52.74
N SER A 144 -6.68 25.37 51.91
CA SER A 144 -6.44 26.74 52.38
C SER A 144 -7.76 27.49 52.46
N GLU A 145 -8.45 27.32 53.58
CA GLU A 145 -8.83 28.54 54.30
C GLU A 145 -7.57 29.40 54.29
N CYS A 146 -7.55 30.45 53.48
CA CYS A 146 -6.55 31.49 53.65
C CYS A 146 -6.66 31.85 55.14
N PRO A 147 -5.60 31.68 55.96
CA PRO A 147 -5.70 32.08 57.35
C PRO A 147 -6.16 33.52 57.32
N LEU A 148 -7.29 33.78 57.99
CA LEU A 148 -7.79 35.11 58.31
C LEU A 148 -6.70 35.80 59.11
N HIS A 149 -5.68 36.31 58.43
CA HIS A 149 -4.77 37.28 58.97
C HIS A 149 -5.49 38.63 58.88
N PRO A 150 -5.73 39.30 60.01
CA PRO A 150 -6.43 40.57 60.01
C PRO A 150 -5.52 41.63 59.37
N LEU A 151 -6.10 42.38 58.43
CA LEU A 151 -5.67 43.72 57.99
C LEU A 151 -4.31 43.82 57.27
N GLU A 152 -4.30 43.47 55.97
CA GLU A 152 -3.33 44.03 55.00
C GLU A 152 -4.05 44.52 53.72
N PRO A 153 -3.52 45.54 53.02
CA PRO A 153 -4.31 46.38 52.12
C PRO A 153 -4.73 45.66 50.83
N LEU A 154 -5.94 46.02 50.35
CA LEU A 154 -6.63 45.46 49.17
C LEU A 154 -5.83 45.24 47.87
N PRO A 155 -4.73 45.97 47.53
CA PRO A 155 -4.06 45.75 46.25
C PRO A 155 -3.41 44.36 46.11
N SER A 156 -2.70 43.88 47.13
CA SER A 156 -1.88 42.64 47.05
C SER A 156 -2.73 41.36 46.90
N TYR A 157 -3.93 41.35 47.47
CA TYR A 157 -4.89 40.23 47.34
C TYR A 157 -5.46 40.12 45.92
N ILE A 158 -5.75 41.25 45.27
CA ILE A 158 -6.27 41.28 43.90
C ILE A 158 -5.17 40.88 42.91
N TYR A 159 -3.93 41.34 43.13
CA TYR A 159 -2.77 40.99 42.29
C TYR A 159 -2.45 39.48 42.34
N SER A 160 -2.48 38.87 43.52
CA SER A 160 -2.21 37.42 43.69
C SER A 160 -3.31 36.56 43.04
N ARG A 161 -4.59 36.95 43.16
CA ARG A 161 -5.71 36.27 42.49
C ARG A 161 -5.66 36.43 40.96
N LEU A 162 -5.29 37.61 40.45
CA LEU A 162 -5.08 37.86 39.01
C LEU A 162 -3.88 37.08 38.46
N GLN A 163 -2.79 36.94 39.22
CA GLN A 163 -1.64 36.12 38.84
C GLN A 163 -1.99 34.63 38.78
N CYS A 164 -2.75 34.10 39.74
CA CYS A 164 -3.27 32.74 39.67
C CYS A 164 -4.17 32.55 38.44
N TYR A 165 -5.11 33.45 38.18
CA TYR A 165 -6.01 33.39 37.02
C TYR A 165 -5.26 33.48 35.67
N SER A 166 -4.26 34.36 35.58
CA SER A 166 -3.36 34.51 34.42
C SER A 166 -2.53 33.24 34.18
N SER A 167 -1.93 32.67 35.22
CA SER A 167 -1.14 31.43 35.13
C SER A 167 -2.00 30.23 34.72
N VAL A 168 -3.22 30.15 35.26
CA VAL A 168 -4.21 29.12 34.91
C VAL A 168 -4.66 29.28 33.45
N LYS A 169 -4.97 30.50 32.99
CA LYS A 169 -5.33 30.78 31.58
C LYS A 169 -4.20 30.46 30.59
N ASN A 170 -2.96 30.84 30.92
CA ASN A 170 -1.79 30.52 30.08
C ASN A 170 -1.53 29.01 30.01
N TYR A 171 -1.77 28.28 31.11
CA TYR A 171 -1.69 26.83 31.13
C TYR A 171 -2.74 26.18 30.20
N TYR A 172 -3.99 26.66 30.20
CA TYR A 172 -5.04 26.16 29.31
C TYR A 172 -4.73 26.40 27.82
N ILE A 173 -4.16 27.57 27.48
CA ILE A 173 -3.76 27.89 26.11
C ILE A 173 -2.61 26.98 25.66
N LEU A 174 -1.60 26.76 26.51
CA LEU A 174 -0.47 25.88 26.22
C LEU A 174 -0.91 24.41 26.08
N ALA A 175 -1.81 23.95 26.95
CA ALA A 175 -2.40 22.61 26.88
C ALA A 175 -3.22 22.42 25.59
N GLY A 176 -4.04 23.42 25.22
CA GLY A 176 -4.82 23.39 23.99
C GLY A 176 -3.98 23.37 22.71
N ILE A 177 -2.81 24.03 22.70
CA ILE A 177 -1.85 23.98 21.59
C ILE A 177 -1.16 22.61 21.53
N SER A 178 -0.71 22.09 22.68
CA SER A 178 -0.08 20.76 22.81
C SER A 178 -0.98 19.64 22.29
N ASP A 179 -2.27 19.72 22.56
CA ASP A 179 -3.22 18.70 22.19
C ASP A 179 -3.44 18.66 20.66
N LYS A 180 -3.51 19.82 19.99
CA LYS A 180 -3.63 19.93 18.52
C LYS A 180 -2.39 19.44 17.78
N ILE A 181 -1.23 19.71 18.36
CA ILE A 181 0.09 19.19 17.98
C ILE A 181 0.12 17.65 18.04
N GLY A 182 -0.69 17.04 18.92
CA GLY A 182 -0.84 15.59 19.06
C GLY A 182 -1.14 14.82 17.76
N LEU A 183 -1.74 15.44 16.74
CA LEU A 183 -1.97 14.78 15.43
C LEU A 183 -0.68 14.26 14.77
N VAL A 184 0.47 14.86 15.05
CA VAL A 184 1.76 14.37 14.54
C VAL A 184 2.12 13.00 15.11
N MET A 185 1.54 12.58 16.24
CA MET A 185 1.72 11.22 16.77
C MET A 185 1.18 10.14 15.83
N PHE A 186 0.22 10.44 14.96
CA PHE A 186 -0.25 9.51 13.93
C PHE A 186 0.82 9.19 12.88
N LEU A 187 1.87 10.02 12.75
CA LEU A 187 3.01 9.70 11.89
C LEU A 187 3.62 8.34 12.27
N ARG A 188 3.56 7.95 13.56
CA ARG A 188 4.01 6.64 14.06
C ARG A 188 3.34 5.44 13.38
N LEU A 189 2.19 5.61 12.73
CA LEU A 189 1.56 4.56 11.91
C LEU A 189 2.46 4.07 10.77
N TYR A 190 3.46 4.86 10.34
CA TYR A 190 4.46 4.40 9.38
C TYR A 190 5.17 3.11 9.84
N MET A 191 5.31 2.89 11.16
CA MET A 191 5.92 1.68 11.72
C MET A 191 5.14 0.42 11.33
N TRP A 192 3.81 0.49 11.23
CA TRP A 192 2.99 -0.62 10.75
C TRP A 192 3.21 -0.90 9.26
N ALA A 193 3.41 0.13 8.44
CA ALA A 193 3.79 -0.06 7.04
C ALA A 193 5.13 -0.82 6.91
N ARG A 194 6.07 -0.57 7.82
CA ARG A 194 7.31 -1.33 7.92
C ARG A 194 7.10 -2.76 8.42
N VAL A 195 6.26 -2.98 9.44
CA VAL A 195 5.90 -4.33 9.89
C VAL A 195 5.33 -5.16 8.74
N LEU A 196 4.40 -4.58 7.97
CA LEU A 196 3.80 -5.22 6.79
C LEU A 196 4.86 -5.59 5.74
N ARG A 197 5.84 -4.69 5.52
CA ARG A 197 6.97 -4.96 4.62
C ARG A 197 7.80 -6.14 5.11
N ASP A 198 8.21 -6.12 6.38
CA ASP A 198 9.17 -7.08 6.94
C ASP A 198 8.52 -8.47 7.13
N HIS A 199 7.21 -8.54 7.40
CA HIS A 199 6.45 -9.80 7.47
C HIS A 199 6.12 -10.41 6.11
N SER A 200 6.22 -9.64 5.02
CA SER A 200 5.93 -10.14 3.69
C SER A 200 6.90 -11.26 3.29
N ALA A 201 6.38 -12.34 2.70
CA ALA A 201 7.20 -13.44 2.19
C ALA A 201 8.23 -12.97 1.14
N VAL A 202 7.92 -11.88 0.42
CA VAL A 202 8.78 -11.26 -0.57
C VAL A 202 10.05 -10.72 0.07
N TYR A 203 9.92 -9.99 1.17
CA TYR A 203 11.06 -9.38 1.84
C TYR A 203 11.90 -10.43 2.58
N LYS A 204 11.27 -11.44 3.17
CA LYS A 204 11.95 -12.60 3.78
C LYS A 204 12.83 -13.34 2.78
N ASN A 205 12.32 -13.55 1.57
CA ASN A 205 13.03 -14.26 0.51
C ASN A 205 13.86 -13.35 -0.40
N ARG A 206 14.05 -12.06 -0.05
CA ARG A 206 14.72 -11.07 -0.92
C ARG A 206 16.11 -11.52 -1.39
N ALA A 207 16.91 -12.12 -0.50
CA ALA A 207 18.27 -12.55 -0.82
C ALA A 207 18.27 -13.70 -1.84
N TYR A 208 17.34 -14.65 -1.67
CA TYR A 208 17.14 -15.73 -2.64
C TYR A 208 16.66 -15.19 -3.99
N ILE A 209 15.68 -14.27 -3.98
CA ILE A 209 15.14 -13.65 -5.19
C ILE A 209 16.25 -12.91 -5.94
N ILE A 210 17.04 -12.07 -5.27
CA ILE A 210 18.17 -11.35 -5.86
C ILE A 210 19.15 -12.33 -6.50
N GLN A 211 19.53 -13.40 -5.79
CA GLN A 211 20.45 -14.42 -6.30
C GLN A 211 19.90 -15.18 -7.53
N VAL A 212 18.59 -15.39 -7.61
CA VAL A 212 17.96 -16.03 -8.78
C VAL A 212 17.93 -15.09 -9.99
N PHE A 213 17.66 -13.80 -9.77
CA PHE A 213 17.64 -12.81 -10.84
C PHE A 213 19.04 -12.51 -11.40
N GLU A 214 20.03 -12.41 -10.51
CA GLU A 214 21.44 -12.25 -10.89
C GLU A 214 21.93 -13.45 -11.71
N ARG A 215 21.59 -14.68 -11.29
CA ARG A 215 21.87 -15.90 -12.08
C ARG A 215 21.19 -15.90 -13.45
N ARG A 216 20.00 -15.31 -13.59
CA ARG A 216 19.27 -15.23 -14.86
C ARG A 216 19.66 -14.03 -15.73
N LYS A 217 20.69 -13.24 -15.36
CA LYS A 217 21.11 -12.00 -16.06
C LYS A 217 19.96 -11.05 -16.41
N ARG A 218 18.90 -11.03 -15.60
CA ARG A 218 17.76 -10.11 -15.79
C ARG A 218 17.93 -8.87 -14.93
N TYR A 219 17.26 -7.79 -15.32
CA TYR A 219 17.20 -6.54 -14.56
C TYR A 219 16.84 -6.83 -13.10
N LEU A 220 17.64 -6.32 -12.16
CA LEU A 220 17.42 -6.56 -10.74
C LEU A 220 16.30 -5.62 -10.26
N PRO A 221 15.12 -6.14 -9.85
CA PRO A 221 14.10 -5.27 -9.29
C PRO A 221 14.59 -4.69 -7.97
N LEU A 222 14.51 -3.38 -7.79
CA LEU A 222 14.73 -2.74 -6.49
C LEU A 222 13.64 -3.24 -5.52
N ILE A 223 13.97 -4.27 -4.71
CA ILE A 223 13.09 -4.83 -3.67
C ILE A 223 13.03 -3.84 -2.50
N GLY A 224 12.33 -2.72 -2.71
CA GLY A 224 12.06 -1.70 -1.72
C GLY A 224 10.65 -1.82 -1.13
N TRP A 225 10.33 -0.91 -0.20
CA TRP A 225 9.02 -0.85 0.46
C TRP A 225 7.85 -0.70 -0.54
N ARG A 226 8.05 0.05 -1.62
CA ARG A 226 7.04 0.25 -2.68
C ARG A 226 6.67 -1.05 -3.39
N PHE A 227 7.65 -1.88 -3.72
CA PHE A 227 7.42 -3.16 -4.39
C PHE A 227 6.64 -4.11 -3.49
N THR A 228 7.05 -4.21 -2.22
CA THR A 228 6.38 -5.06 -1.25
C THR A 228 4.93 -4.63 -1.00
N LEU A 229 4.67 -3.32 -0.87
CA LEU A 229 3.30 -2.80 -0.73
C LEU A 229 2.44 -3.10 -1.97
N ARG A 230 2.99 -2.94 -3.18
CA ARG A 230 2.27 -3.31 -4.42
C ARG A 230 1.90 -4.79 -4.44
N VAL A 231 2.82 -5.67 -4.06
CA VAL A 231 2.54 -7.12 -4.01
C VAL A 231 1.53 -7.46 -2.91
N ALA A 232 1.61 -6.82 -1.75
CA ALA A 232 0.65 -7.01 -0.66
C ALA A 232 -0.76 -6.56 -1.09
N PHE A 233 -0.85 -5.39 -1.73
CA PHE A 233 -2.09 -4.86 -2.29
C PHE A 233 -2.67 -5.84 -3.31
N ALA A 234 -1.88 -6.29 -4.29
CA ALA A 234 -2.36 -7.19 -5.35
C ALA A 234 -2.90 -8.53 -4.85
N LYS A 235 -2.40 -9.04 -3.70
CA LYS A 235 -2.87 -10.32 -3.14
C LYS A 235 -4.23 -10.23 -2.45
N ARG A 236 -4.51 -9.13 -1.75
CA ARG A 236 -5.72 -8.96 -0.92
C ARG A 236 -6.27 -7.54 -1.06
N THR A 237 -6.50 -7.12 -2.31
CA THR A 237 -6.87 -5.74 -2.65
C THR A 237 -8.11 -5.26 -1.90
N PHE A 238 -9.19 -6.04 -1.89
CA PHE A 238 -10.46 -5.65 -1.26
C PHE A 238 -10.31 -5.40 0.25
N ILE A 239 -9.71 -6.35 0.98
CA ILE A 239 -9.49 -6.22 2.42
C ILE A 239 -8.60 -5.01 2.73
N PHE A 240 -7.56 -4.79 1.92
CA PHE A 240 -6.68 -3.62 2.08
C PHE A 240 -7.43 -2.30 1.87
N LEU A 241 -8.27 -2.22 0.84
CA LEU A 241 -9.09 -1.02 0.56
C LEU A 241 -10.09 -0.74 1.68
N VAL A 242 -10.77 -1.76 2.21
CA VAL A 242 -11.70 -1.59 3.34
C VAL A 242 -10.97 -1.13 4.60
N ALA A 243 -9.82 -1.75 4.92
CA ALA A 243 -9.00 -1.32 6.06
C ALA A 243 -8.47 0.11 5.90
N MET A 244 -8.07 0.50 4.68
CA MET A 244 -7.64 1.86 4.37
C MET A 244 -8.80 2.86 4.49
N ALA A 245 -9.99 2.51 4.01
CA ALA A 245 -11.17 3.36 4.14
C ALA A 245 -11.57 3.59 5.60
N LEU A 246 -11.65 2.52 6.41
CA LEU A 246 -11.98 2.61 7.82
C LEU A 246 -10.93 3.41 8.61
N SER A 247 -9.64 3.19 8.34
CA SER A 247 -8.57 3.95 9.00
C SER A 247 -8.56 5.43 8.62
N CYS A 248 -8.76 5.77 7.34
CA CYS A 248 -8.91 7.16 6.89
C CYS A 248 -10.14 7.83 7.51
N LEU A 249 -11.27 7.13 7.60
CA LEU A 249 -12.49 7.64 8.21
C LEU A 249 -12.28 8.00 9.68
N LEU A 250 -11.75 7.06 10.47
CA LEU A 250 -11.49 7.27 11.89
C LEU A 250 -10.47 8.39 12.13
N PHE A 251 -9.40 8.43 11.33
CA PHE A 251 -8.37 9.45 11.43
C PHE A 251 -8.91 10.85 11.09
N CYS A 252 -9.63 11.01 9.98
CA CYS A 252 -10.18 12.30 9.58
C CYS A 252 -11.24 12.78 10.59
N SER A 253 -12.09 11.87 11.07
CA SER A 253 -13.09 12.18 12.10
C SER A 253 -12.44 12.71 13.37
N PHE A 254 -11.39 12.01 13.85
CA PHE A 254 -10.65 12.45 15.03
C PHE A 254 -9.92 13.80 14.81
N ALA A 255 -9.36 14.03 13.63
CA ALA A 255 -8.67 15.28 13.31
C ALA A 255 -9.62 16.49 13.25
N ILE A 256 -10.81 16.32 12.66
CA ILE A 256 -11.85 17.36 12.61
C ILE A 256 -12.37 17.63 14.02
N TRP A 257 -12.58 16.59 14.82
CA TRP A 257 -13.02 16.69 16.22
C TRP A 257 -12.04 17.52 17.06
N LEU A 258 -10.75 17.17 16.96
CA LEU A 258 -9.70 17.86 17.69
C LEU A 258 -9.54 19.33 17.25
N ALA A 259 -9.80 19.62 15.98
CA ALA A 259 -9.74 20.97 15.45
C ALA A 259 -10.91 21.84 15.93
N ASP A 260 -12.12 21.27 15.98
CA ASP A 260 -13.36 22.03 16.20
C ASP A 260 -13.88 22.00 17.65
N ARG A 261 -13.31 21.15 18.53
CA ARG A 261 -13.65 21.12 19.96
C ARG A 261 -13.61 22.52 20.62
N GLY A 262 -14.62 22.83 21.43
CA GLY A 262 -14.76 24.09 22.19
C GLY A 262 -15.22 25.32 21.40
N PHE A 263 -16.09 25.17 20.39
CA PHE A 263 -16.64 26.33 19.65
C PHE A 263 -18.09 26.18 19.19
N ASN A 264 -18.62 24.95 19.11
CA ASN A 264 -20.01 24.71 18.76
C ASN A 264 -20.79 24.35 20.04
N ASP A 265 -21.70 25.22 20.48
CA ASP A 265 -22.58 24.98 21.65
C ASP A 265 -23.48 23.74 21.46
N ASN A 266 -23.72 23.33 20.21
CA ASN A 266 -24.46 22.13 19.83
C ASN A 266 -23.66 20.81 20.00
N LEU A 267 -22.37 20.88 20.34
CA LEU A 267 -21.50 19.72 20.58
C LEU A 267 -21.36 19.38 22.08
N SER A 268 -22.22 19.96 22.92
CA SER A 268 -22.08 19.98 24.38
C SER A 268 -22.41 18.66 25.10
N ALA A 269 -23.03 17.67 24.45
CA ALA A 269 -23.36 16.39 25.08
C ALA A 269 -22.36 15.26 24.72
N ILE A 270 -21.53 14.88 25.69
CA ILE A 270 -20.61 13.74 25.68
C ILE A 270 -21.37 12.49 25.20
N GLY A 271 -21.01 11.98 24.02
CA GLY A 271 -21.58 10.76 23.42
C GLY A 271 -22.37 10.99 22.11
N THR A 272 -22.94 12.16 21.88
CA THR A 272 -23.63 12.49 20.61
C THR A 272 -22.71 13.23 19.62
N SER A 273 -21.76 14.01 20.13
CA SER A 273 -20.81 14.82 19.35
C SER A 273 -19.82 14.00 18.51
N ASP A 274 -19.29 12.90 19.06
CA ASP A 274 -18.28 12.07 18.36
C ASP A 274 -18.90 11.26 17.21
N ILE A 275 -20.13 10.76 17.41
CA ILE A 275 -20.88 10.01 16.39
C ILE A 275 -21.34 10.94 15.27
N ASN A 276 -21.76 12.16 15.60
CA ASN A 276 -22.14 13.17 14.61
C ASN A 276 -20.96 13.58 13.72
N LEU A 277 -19.74 13.66 14.27
CA LEU A 277 -18.55 13.94 13.48
C LEU A 277 -18.12 12.76 12.60
N LEU A 278 -18.26 11.53 13.12
CA LEU A 278 -18.01 10.33 12.35
C LEU A 278 -18.99 10.24 11.16
N TRP A 279 -20.26 10.53 11.41
CA TRP A 279 -21.30 10.65 10.39
C TRP A 279 -20.96 11.73 9.35
N PHE A 280 -20.66 12.96 9.78
CA PHE A 280 -20.25 14.06 8.91
C PHE A 280 -19.07 13.65 8.02
N THR A 281 -18.05 13.02 8.61
CA THR A 281 -16.84 12.59 7.88
C THR A 281 -17.19 11.49 6.87
N ALA A 282 -18.03 10.52 7.23
CA ALA A 282 -18.46 9.45 6.32
C ALA A 282 -19.23 10.01 5.11
N VAL A 283 -20.21 10.88 5.36
CA VAL A 283 -21.03 11.56 4.35
C VAL A 283 -20.17 12.44 3.43
N SER A 284 -19.17 13.12 4.00
CA SER A 284 -18.23 13.97 3.25
C SER A 284 -17.27 13.15 2.39
N MET A 285 -16.73 12.04 2.90
CA MET A 285 -15.87 11.13 2.13
C MET A 285 -16.61 10.47 0.97
N MET A 286 -17.92 10.24 1.10
CA MET A 286 -18.79 9.76 0.03
C MET A 286 -19.26 10.87 -0.92
N SER A 287 -18.83 12.12 -0.71
CA SER A 287 -19.23 13.30 -1.49
C SER A 287 -20.75 13.56 -1.52
N ILE A 288 -21.48 13.17 -0.47
CA ILE A 288 -22.92 13.40 -0.34
C ILE A 288 -23.20 14.81 0.21
N GLY A 289 -22.58 15.14 1.36
CA GLY A 289 -22.61 16.48 1.96
C GLY A 289 -24.00 17.00 2.35
N TYR A 290 -24.71 16.36 3.29
CA TYR A 290 -26.04 16.80 3.74
C TYR A 290 -26.08 18.21 4.34
N GLY A 291 -24.98 18.68 4.95
CA GLY A 291 -24.87 20.02 5.52
C GLY A 291 -25.54 20.18 6.90
N ASP A 292 -25.85 19.07 7.56
CA ASP A 292 -26.35 18.98 8.93
C ASP A 292 -25.31 19.41 9.98
N TYR A 293 -24.03 19.10 9.72
CA TYR A 293 -22.89 19.59 10.49
C TYR A 293 -21.85 20.23 9.57
N VAL A 294 -21.29 21.38 9.97
CA VAL A 294 -20.22 22.05 9.25
C VAL A 294 -19.18 22.59 10.23
N PRO A 295 -17.89 22.26 10.08
CA PRO A 295 -16.86 22.78 10.97
C PRO A 295 -16.68 24.29 10.77
N GLN A 296 -16.59 25.03 11.88
CA GLN A 296 -16.53 26.49 11.83
C GLN A 296 -15.09 27.00 11.75
N LYS A 297 -14.15 26.35 12.45
CA LYS A 297 -12.74 26.76 12.46
C LYS A 297 -12.04 26.47 11.12
N TYR A 298 -11.16 27.37 10.69
CA TYR A 298 -10.34 27.20 9.48
C TYR A 298 -9.55 25.88 9.46
N VAL A 299 -9.02 25.47 10.62
CA VAL A 299 -8.29 24.20 10.77
C VAL A 299 -9.22 22.99 10.58
N GLY A 300 -10.46 23.06 11.10
CA GLY A 300 -11.48 22.02 10.89
C GLY A 300 -11.93 21.94 9.43
N LYS A 301 -12.12 23.10 8.78
CA LYS A 301 -12.41 23.19 7.33
C LYS A 301 -11.29 22.58 6.48
N PHE A 302 -10.03 22.82 6.84
CA PHE A 302 -8.88 22.20 6.16
C PHE A 302 -8.94 20.67 6.23
N TRP A 303 -9.16 20.10 7.42
CA TRP A 303 -9.27 18.64 7.58
C TRP A 303 -10.50 18.06 6.90
N ALA A 304 -11.63 18.77 6.87
CA ALA A 304 -12.81 18.38 6.10
C ALA A 304 -12.49 18.29 4.59
N ILE A 305 -11.81 19.30 4.02
CA ILE A 305 -11.38 19.28 2.61
C ILE A 305 -10.43 18.10 2.35
N MET A 306 -9.45 17.85 3.23
CA MET A 306 -8.54 16.71 3.11
C MET A 306 -9.29 15.36 3.16
N SER A 307 -10.31 15.25 3.99
CA SER A 307 -11.15 14.04 4.08
C SER A 307 -11.87 13.76 2.75
N CYS A 308 -12.38 14.80 2.08
CA CYS A 308 -13.01 14.67 0.76
C CYS A 308 -12.00 14.17 -0.29
N PHE A 309 -10.79 14.72 -0.31
CA PHE A 309 -9.73 14.26 -1.23
C PHE A 309 -9.36 12.78 -0.99
N LEU A 310 -9.21 12.38 0.27
CA LEU A 310 -8.92 10.98 0.62
C LEU A 310 -10.08 10.05 0.24
N GLY A 311 -11.32 10.47 0.46
CA GLY A 311 -12.52 9.75 0.01
C GLY A 311 -12.54 9.53 -1.50
N GLN A 312 -12.27 10.58 -2.29
CA GLN A 312 -12.22 10.49 -3.75
C GLN A 312 -11.09 9.57 -4.24
N LEU A 313 -9.92 9.61 -3.60
CA LEU A 313 -8.83 8.67 -3.90
C LEU A 313 -9.24 7.23 -3.62
N LEU A 314 -9.93 6.95 -2.50
CA LEU A 314 -10.43 5.62 -2.16
C LEU A 314 -11.45 5.11 -3.19
N VAL A 315 -12.42 5.95 -3.58
CA VAL A 315 -13.42 5.61 -4.61
C VAL A 315 -12.75 5.34 -5.96
N SER A 316 -11.74 6.12 -6.34
CA SER A 316 -10.97 5.90 -7.58
C SER A 316 -10.21 4.56 -7.58
N MET A 317 -9.62 4.18 -6.44
CA MET A 317 -8.93 2.89 -6.31
C MET A 317 -9.93 1.73 -6.32
N LEU A 318 -11.07 1.88 -5.65
CA LEU A 318 -12.13 0.88 -5.65
C LEU A 318 -12.70 0.64 -7.04
N THR A 319 -13.00 1.70 -7.79
CA THR A 319 -13.49 1.60 -9.18
C THR A 319 -12.47 0.94 -10.10
N ALA A 320 -11.18 1.30 -10.00
CA ALA A 320 -10.11 0.63 -10.75
C ALA A 320 -10.01 -0.87 -10.41
N PHE A 321 -10.15 -1.23 -9.12
CA PHE A 321 -10.19 -2.62 -8.69
C PHE A 321 -11.42 -3.36 -9.26
N MET A 322 -12.61 -2.74 -9.22
CA MET A 322 -13.82 -3.33 -9.79
C MET A 322 -13.68 -3.57 -11.29
N VAL A 323 -13.10 -2.61 -12.03
CA VAL A 323 -12.80 -2.79 -13.45
C VAL A 323 -11.84 -3.95 -13.67
N HIS A 324 -10.79 -4.10 -12.85
CA HIS A 324 -9.86 -5.22 -12.96
C HIS A 324 -10.52 -6.57 -12.67
N VAL A 325 -11.42 -6.66 -11.69
CA VAL A 325 -12.14 -7.89 -11.35
C VAL A 325 -13.16 -8.28 -12.42
N ILE A 326 -13.86 -7.29 -12.99
CA ILE A 326 -14.83 -7.49 -14.08
C ILE A 326 -14.10 -7.77 -15.42
N SER A 327 -12.88 -7.26 -15.57
CA SER A 327 -12.10 -7.45 -16.79
C SER A 327 -11.83 -8.94 -17.03
N PRO A 328 -12.26 -9.48 -18.18
CA PRO A 328 -12.09 -10.89 -18.45
C PRO A 328 -10.62 -11.27 -18.56
N SER A 329 -10.28 -12.45 -18.06
CA SER A 329 -8.95 -13.04 -18.23
C SER A 329 -8.63 -13.22 -19.72
N GLN A 330 -7.34 -13.28 -20.07
CA GLN A 330 -6.92 -13.45 -21.47
C GLN A 330 -7.50 -14.72 -22.09
N THR A 331 -7.53 -15.82 -21.33
CA THR A 331 -8.16 -17.08 -21.74
C THR A 331 -9.64 -16.90 -22.05
N PHE A 332 -10.38 -16.19 -21.19
CA PHE A 332 -11.81 -15.95 -21.41
C PHE A 332 -12.04 -15.07 -22.66
N LYS A 333 -11.18 -14.07 -22.90
CA LYS A 333 -11.25 -13.24 -24.13
C LYS A 333 -11.04 -14.09 -25.38
N VAL A 334 -10.02 -14.95 -25.39
CA VAL A 334 -9.72 -15.87 -26.49
C VAL A 334 -10.90 -16.81 -26.71
N THR A 335 -11.41 -17.47 -25.67
CA THR A 335 -12.60 -18.34 -25.77
C THR A 335 -13.83 -17.58 -26.28
N GLY A 336 -14.02 -16.33 -25.85
CA GLY A 336 -15.09 -15.47 -26.35
C GLY A 336 -15.02 -15.21 -27.84
N ARG A 337 -13.81 -15.00 -28.39
CA ARG A 337 -13.58 -14.84 -29.83
C ARG A 337 -13.84 -16.13 -30.61
N TYR A 338 -13.43 -17.29 -30.08
CA TYR A 338 -13.77 -18.58 -30.69
C TYR A 338 -15.29 -18.81 -30.73
N LEU A 339 -15.99 -18.50 -29.65
CA LEU A 339 -17.44 -18.63 -29.61
C LEU A 339 -18.12 -17.67 -30.62
N GLU A 340 -17.56 -16.48 -30.82
CA GLU A 340 -18.01 -15.55 -31.86
C GLU A 340 -17.79 -16.11 -33.28
N LEU A 341 -16.64 -16.74 -33.54
CA LEU A 341 -16.36 -17.42 -34.81
C LEU A 341 -17.38 -18.52 -35.10
N ASP A 342 -17.59 -19.44 -34.16
CA ASP A 342 -18.51 -20.56 -34.33
C ASP A 342 -19.94 -20.04 -34.61
N ARG A 343 -20.40 -19.04 -33.85
CA ARG A 343 -21.69 -18.38 -34.08
C ARG A 343 -21.80 -17.74 -35.46
N LEU A 344 -20.74 -17.11 -35.97
CA LEU A 344 -20.72 -16.51 -37.31
C LEU A 344 -20.72 -17.56 -38.41
N GLN A 345 -19.98 -18.66 -38.23
CA GLN A 345 -19.99 -19.79 -39.16
C GLN A 345 -21.40 -20.41 -39.26
N GLN A 346 -22.05 -20.64 -38.11
CA GLN A 346 -23.42 -21.14 -38.08
C GLN A 346 -24.41 -20.19 -38.75
N LYS A 347 -24.34 -18.88 -38.48
CA LYS A 347 -25.19 -17.88 -39.14
C LYS A 347 -24.97 -17.82 -40.64
N ARG A 348 -23.71 -17.93 -41.10
CA ARG A 348 -23.37 -17.99 -42.53
C ARG A 348 -23.95 -19.24 -43.18
N PHE A 349 -23.87 -20.39 -42.50
CA PHE A 349 -24.44 -21.66 -42.99
C PHE A 349 -25.97 -21.56 -43.13
N VAL A 350 -26.67 -21.01 -42.13
CA VAL A 350 -28.13 -20.81 -42.19
C VAL A 350 -28.55 -19.90 -43.35
N GLU A 351 -27.84 -18.80 -43.58
CA GLU A 351 -28.14 -17.92 -44.74
C GLU A 351 -27.79 -18.58 -46.09
N ALA A 352 -26.74 -19.40 -46.14
CA ALA A 352 -26.41 -20.18 -47.34
C ALA A 352 -27.53 -21.19 -47.68
N VAL A 353 -28.05 -21.89 -46.67
CA VAL A 353 -29.20 -22.80 -46.84
C VAL A 353 -30.43 -22.02 -47.32
N ARG A 354 -30.72 -20.85 -46.74
CA ARG A 354 -31.82 -19.98 -47.16
C ARG A 354 -31.65 -19.51 -48.61
N LEU A 355 -30.43 -19.18 -49.03
CA LEU A 355 -30.11 -18.81 -50.41
C LEU A 355 -30.38 -19.95 -51.39
N LEU A 356 -30.02 -21.18 -51.02
CA LEU A 356 -30.30 -22.37 -51.82
C LEU A 356 -31.81 -22.60 -51.96
N GLN A 357 -32.57 -22.50 -50.87
CA GLN A 357 -34.03 -22.64 -50.89
C GLN A 357 -34.69 -21.60 -51.79
N VAL A 358 -34.31 -20.32 -51.67
CA VAL A 358 -34.84 -19.23 -52.50
C VAL A 358 -34.46 -19.42 -53.97
N SER A 359 -33.21 -19.82 -54.24
CA SER A 359 -32.75 -20.07 -55.62
C SER A 359 -33.48 -21.24 -56.27
N TRP A 360 -33.75 -22.30 -55.52
CA TRP A 360 -34.51 -23.46 -55.99
C TRP A 360 -35.98 -23.13 -56.24
N LEU A 361 -36.65 -22.42 -55.30
CA LEU A 361 -38.04 -21.97 -55.46
C LEU A 361 -38.20 -21.03 -56.65
N PHE A 362 -37.21 -20.16 -56.89
CA PHE A 362 -37.17 -19.27 -58.05
C PHE A 362 -37.12 -20.05 -59.36
N LYS A 363 -36.26 -21.08 -59.45
CA LYS A 363 -36.17 -21.96 -60.63
C LYS A 363 -37.47 -22.73 -60.90
N ARG A 364 -38.23 -23.06 -59.85
CA ARG A 364 -39.52 -23.76 -59.96
C ARG A 364 -40.70 -22.87 -60.39
N GLY A 365 -40.53 -21.55 -60.48
CA GLY A 365 -41.58 -20.62 -60.94
C GLY A 365 -42.80 -20.48 -60.01
N LYS A 366 -42.73 -20.95 -58.76
CA LYS A 366 -43.90 -21.02 -57.85
C LYS A 366 -44.23 -19.72 -57.10
N CYS A 367 -43.44 -18.65 -57.26
CA CYS A 367 -43.60 -17.40 -56.52
C CYS A 367 -43.29 -16.18 -57.40
N GLY A 368 -43.86 -15.01 -57.09
CA GLY A 368 -43.68 -13.79 -57.87
C GLY A 368 -42.22 -13.33 -58.00
N PHE A 369 -41.80 -12.97 -59.22
CA PHE A 369 -40.42 -12.61 -59.58
C PHE A 369 -39.82 -11.51 -58.70
N LYS A 370 -40.53 -10.39 -58.53
CA LYS A 370 -40.07 -9.22 -57.75
C LYS A 370 -39.83 -9.56 -56.27
N TYR A 371 -40.72 -10.35 -55.67
CA TYR A 371 -40.62 -10.80 -54.27
C TYR A 371 -39.42 -11.74 -54.05
N MET A 372 -39.22 -12.70 -54.95
CA MET A 372 -38.13 -13.68 -54.86
C MET A 372 -36.76 -13.04 -55.08
N MET A 373 -36.64 -12.10 -56.03
CA MET A 373 -35.40 -11.36 -56.27
C MET A 373 -34.99 -10.54 -55.04
N GLU A 374 -35.93 -9.92 -54.35
CA GLU A 374 -35.64 -9.16 -53.13
C GLU A 374 -35.17 -10.08 -52.00
N ARG A 375 -35.85 -11.22 -51.77
CA ARG A 375 -35.41 -12.24 -50.80
C ARG A 375 -34.01 -12.77 -51.09
N LYS A 376 -33.71 -13.04 -52.36
CA LYS A 376 -32.38 -13.50 -52.80
C LYS A 376 -31.33 -12.42 -52.51
N ARG A 377 -31.59 -11.16 -52.89
CA ARG A 377 -30.69 -10.03 -52.62
C ARG A 377 -30.41 -9.87 -51.13
N VAL A 378 -31.43 -9.92 -50.28
CA VAL A 378 -31.27 -9.78 -48.81
C VAL A 378 -30.41 -10.91 -48.25
N ALA A 379 -30.67 -12.16 -48.65
CA ALA A 379 -29.89 -13.30 -48.16
C ALA A 379 -28.43 -13.26 -48.66
N VAL A 380 -28.17 -12.80 -49.89
CA VAL A 380 -26.80 -12.60 -50.42
C VAL A 380 -26.08 -11.52 -49.61
N ARG A 381 -26.74 -10.38 -49.38
CA ARG A 381 -26.17 -9.27 -48.59
C ARG A 381 -25.81 -9.72 -47.17
N ARG A 382 -26.70 -10.48 -46.50
CA ARG A 382 -26.44 -11.02 -45.16
C ARG A 382 -25.30 -12.03 -45.14
N MET A 383 -25.27 -12.95 -46.11
CA MET A 383 -24.18 -13.92 -46.24
C MET A 383 -22.82 -13.22 -46.46
N GLN A 384 -22.77 -12.21 -47.33
CA GLN A 384 -21.57 -11.40 -47.55
C GLN A 384 -21.16 -10.65 -46.28
N GLN A 385 -22.11 -10.08 -45.54
CA GLN A 385 -21.84 -9.39 -44.28
C GLN A 385 -21.26 -10.35 -43.22
N TYR A 386 -21.85 -11.54 -43.05
CA TYR A 386 -21.30 -12.56 -42.15
C TYR A 386 -19.94 -13.08 -42.60
N SER A 387 -19.72 -13.25 -43.91
CA SER A 387 -18.43 -13.69 -44.45
C SER A 387 -17.32 -12.66 -44.18
N LYS A 388 -17.60 -11.37 -44.36
CA LYS A 388 -16.65 -10.29 -44.03
C LYS A 388 -16.30 -10.29 -42.55
N ARG A 389 -17.31 -10.37 -41.68
CA ARG A 389 -17.08 -10.43 -40.22
C ARG A 389 -16.31 -11.67 -39.80
N LEU A 390 -16.65 -12.82 -40.37
CA LEU A 390 -15.96 -14.09 -40.09
C LEU A 390 -14.47 -13.99 -40.44
N PHE A 391 -14.13 -13.42 -41.59
CA PHE A 391 -12.73 -13.24 -42.01
C PHE A 391 -11.94 -12.37 -41.02
N HIS A 392 -12.51 -11.25 -40.58
CA HIS A 392 -11.84 -10.37 -39.59
C HIS A 392 -11.62 -11.06 -38.24
N VAL A 393 -12.65 -11.71 -37.69
CA VAL A 393 -12.52 -12.40 -36.40
C VAL A 393 -11.57 -13.60 -36.53
N GLN A 394 -11.54 -14.26 -37.69
CA GLN A 394 -10.69 -15.43 -37.90
C GLN A 394 -9.21 -15.03 -37.93
N ALA A 395 -8.89 -13.93 -38.62
CA ALA A 395 -7.55 -13.35 -38.60
C ALA A 395 -7.13 -12.92 -37.17
N GLU A 396 -8.03 -12.35 -36.38
CA GLU A 396 -7.76 -11.99 -34.97
C GLU A 396 -7.46 -13.23 -34.12
N VAL A 397 -8.23 -14.31 -34.28
CA VAL A 397 -8.02 -15.56 -33.54
C VAL A 397 -6.73 -16.25 -33.95
N GLU A 398 -6.44 -16.35 -35.25
CA GLU A 398 -5.19 -16.92 -35.75
C GLU A 398 -3.96 -16.13 -35.25
N GLY A 399 -4.04 -14.79 -35.21
CA GLY A 399 -3.00 -13.95 -34.59
C GLY A 399 -2.81 -14.26 -33.11
N THR A 400 -3.90 -14.35 -32.33
CA THR A 400 -3.78 -14.69 -30.90
C THR A 400 -3.26 -16.12 -30.67
N MET A 401 -3.61 -17.08 -31.53
CA MET A 401 -3.06 -18.44 -31.46
C MET A 401 -1.56 -18.45 -31.77
N HIS A 402 -1.14 -17.70 -32.78
CA HIS A 402 0.26 -17.61 -33.15
C HIS A 402 1.11 -17.02 -32.03
N ASP A 403 0.61 -15.95 -31.38
CA ASP A 403 1.26 -15.36 -30.21
C ASP A 403 1.36 -16.33 -29.02
N VAL A 404 0.34 -17.16 -28.82
CA VAL A 404 0.36 -18.19 -27.76
C VAL A 404 1.34 -19.32 -28.14
N ALA A 405 1.34 -19.76 -29.39
CA ALA A 405 2.25 -20.79 -29.89
C ALA A 405 3.71 -20.34 -29.79
N LEU A 406 4.01 -19.10 -30.17
CA LEU A 406 5.34 -18.49 -30.00
C LEU A 406 5.80 -18.48 -28.55
N LYS A 407 4.92 -18.14 -27.61
CA LYS A 407 5.25 -18.17 -26.17
C LYS A 407 5.54 -19.57 -25.66
N LEU A 408 4.79 -20.57 -26.13
CA LEU A 408 5.01 -21.97 -25.77
C LEU A 408 6.33 -22.49 -26.35
N LEU A 409 6.62 -22.16 -27.61
CA LEU A 409 7.88 -22.51 -28.26
C LEU A 409 9.06 -21.82 -27.57
N GLU A 410 8.93 -20.56 -27.18
CA GLU A 410 9.95 -19.84 -26.42
C GLU A 410 10.17 -20.49 -25.03
N GLU A 411 9.11 -20.90 -24.36
CA GLU A 411 9.21 -21.61 -23.08
C GLU A 411 9.94 -22.95 -23.23
N GLU A 412 9.62 -23.73 -24.25
CA GLU A 412 10.28 -25.02 -24.57
C GLU A 412 11.76 -24.82 -24.93
N ASN A 413 12.08 -23.82 -25.76
CA ASN A 413 13.45 -23.46 -26.09
C ASN A 413 14.24 -23.08 -24.83
N THR A 414 13.65 -22.30 -23.91
CA THR A 414 14.33 -21.94 -22.66
C THR A 414 14.51 -23.13 -21.71
N LEU A 415 13.72 -24.19 -21.84
CA LEU A 415 13.88 -25.43 -21.08
C LEU A 415 15.03 -26.25 -21.66
N LEU A 416 15.08 -26.40 -22.98
CA LEU A 416 16.14 -27.09 -23.70
C LEU A 416 17.50 -26.42 -23.43
N GLU A 417 17.57 -25.09 -23.49
CA GLU A 417 18.79 -24.34 -23.16
C GLU A 417 19.30 -24.64 -21.75
N LYS A 418 18.40 -24.74 -20.75
CA LYS A 418 18.77 -25.11 -19.38
C LYS A 418 19.31 -26.53 -19.28
N GLN A 419 18.72 -27.48 -19.99
CA GLN A 419 19.19 -28.87 -20.02
C GLN A 419 20.59 -28.95 -20.66
N VAL A 420 20.80 -28.25 -21.78
CA VAL A 420 22.11 -28.17 -22.44
C VAL A 420 23.14 -27.53 -21.52
N GLU A 421 22.80 -26.44 -20.82
CA GLU A 421 23.71 -25.78 -19.90
C GLU A 421 24.07 -26.68 -18.71
N GLN A 422 23.11 -27.43 -18.17
CA GLN A 422 23.34 -28.41 -17.11
C GLN A 422 24.27 -29.56 -17.55
N LEU A 423 24.04 -30.14 -18.72
CA LEU A 423 24.91 -31.16 -19.34
C LEU A 423 26.32 -30.61 -19.59
N SER A 424 26.42 -29.39 -20.10
CA SER A 424 27.71 -28.72 -20.31
C SER A 424 28.47 -28.52 -18.99
N GLY A 425 27.76 -28.29 -17.88
CA GLY A 425 28.31 -28.17 -16.54
C GLY A 425 28.84 -29.50 -16.02
N GLN A 426 28.08 -30.58 -16.17
CA GLN A 426 28.50 -31.94 -15.81
C GLN A 426 29.72 -32.39 -16.59
N ILE A 427 29.74 -32.18 -17.91
CA ILE A 427 30.89 -32.49 -18.77
C ILE A 427 32.12 -31.70 -18.33
N ARG A 428 31.98 -30.40 -18.04
CA ARG A 428 33.10 -29.58 -17.51
C ARG A 428 33.61 -30.08 -16.16
N ALA A 429 32.73 -30.55 -15.28
CA ALA A 429 33.13 -31.11 -13.99
C ALA A 429 33.89 -32.44 -14.16
N LEU A 430 33.40 -33.34 -15.03
CA LEU A 430 34.09 -34.59 -15.36
C LEU A 430 35.44 -34.33 -16.03
N LEU A 431 35.52 -33.37 -16.95
CA LEU A 431 36.77 -32.98 -17.61
C LEU A 431 37.82 -32.47 -16.61
N ARG A 432 37.43 -31.73 -15.56
CA ARG A 432 38.35 -31.30 -14.50
C ARG A 432 38.92 -32.45 -13.68
N LEU A 433 38.17 -33.55 -13.55
CA LEU A 433 38.64 -34.75 -12.85
C LEU A 433 39.60 -35.58 -13.71
N VAL A 434 39.48 -35.51 -15.04
CA VAL A 434 40.33 -36.22 -16.00
C VAL A 434 41.60 -35.42 -16.35
N GLU A 435 41.53 -34.08 -16.27
CA GLU A 435 42.65 -33.15 -16.51
C GLU A 435 44.00 -33.52 -15.88
N PRO A 436 44.10 -33.95 -14.61
CA PRO A 436 45.38 -34.31 -13.99
C PRO A 436 46.03 -35.60 -14.52
N ASN A 437 45.30 -36.43 -15.27
CA ASN A 437 45.78 -37.71 -15.79
C ASN A 437 45.97 -37.73 -17.32
N MET A 438 45.82 -36.59 -18.00
CA MET A 438 45.92 -36.53 -19.47
C MET A 438 47.37 -36.42 -19.95
N THR A 439 47.70 -37.17 -21.01
CA THR A 439 49.02 -37.08 -21.67
C THR A 439 49.11 -35.80 -22.53
N PRO A 440 50.33 -35.29 -22.83
CA PRO A 440 50.51 -34.04 -23.60
C PRO A 440 49.83 -34.07 -24.99
N SER A 441 49.77 -35.23 -25.64
CA SER A 441 49.10 -35.42 -26.93
C SER A 441 47.56 -35.29 -26.83
N GLN A 442 46.96 -35.69 -25.71
CA GLN A 442 45.52 -35.55 -25.46
C GLN A 442 45.11 -34.10 -25.17
N MET A 443 46.01 -33.31 -24.58
CA MET A 443 45.79 -31.89 -24.31
C MET A 443 45.72 -31.06 -25.61
N ILE A 444 46.54 -31.40 -26.60
CA ILE A 444 46.54 -30.79 -27.95
C ILE A 444 45.22 -31.09 -28.68
N TRP A 445 44.76 -32.35 -28.65
CA TRP A 445 43.49 -32.76 -29.26
C TRP A 445 42.29 -32.00 -28.69
N ARG A 446 42.28 -31.77 -27.37
CA ARG A 446 41.24 -30.96 -26.71
C ARG A 446 41.28 -29.49 -27.15
N HIS A 447 42.47 -28.92 -27.34
CA HIS A 447 42.60 -27.54 -27.80
C HIS A 447 42.07 -27.38 -29.24
N MET A 448 42.31 -28.37 -30.11
CA MET A 448 41.75 -28.39 -31.46
C MET A 448 40.21 -28.50 -31.45
N LEU A 449 39.65 -29.41 -30.64
CA LEU A 449 38.20 -29.59 -30.53
C LEU A 449 37.48 -28.33 -30.01
N ARG A 450 38.11 -27.58 -29.08
CA ARG A 450 37.57 -26.31 -28.57
C ARG A 450 37.55 -25.20 -29.62
N ASN A 451 38.55 -25.17 -30.51
CA ASN A 451 38.57 -24.20 -31.61
C ASN A 451 37.56 -24.55 -32.70
N ASN A 452 37.39 -25.83 -33.04
CA ASN A 452 36.38 -26.26 -34.02
C ASN A 452 34.93 -26.04 -33.54
N SER A 453 34.63 -26.21 -32.25
CA SER A 453 33.27 -25.96 -31.74
C SER A 453 32.86 -24.48 -31.79
N SER A 454 33.83 -23.56 -31.64
CA SER A 454 33.59 -22.12 -31.83
C SER A 454 33.26 -21.76 -33.29
N TRP A 455 33.88 -22.47 -34.24
CA TRP A 455 33.65 -22.33 -35.67
C TRP A 455 32.25 -22.87 -36.08
N ILE A 456 31.84 -24.02 -35.54
CA ILE A 456 30.51 -24.60 -35.77
C ILE A 456 29.39 -23.74 -35.16
N GLY A 457 29.63 -23.11 -34.00
CA GLY A 457 28.68 -22.19 -33.37
C GLY A 457 28.50 -20.88 -34.13
N ALA A 458 29.55 -20.38 -34.79
CA ALA A 458 29.49 -19.18 -35.64
C ALA A 458 28.71 -19.43 -36.94
N ASN A 459 28.98 -20.55 -37.64
CA ASN A 459 28.26 -20.91 -38.86
C ASN A 459 26.77 -21.22 -38.62
N ARG A 460 26.41 -21.77 -37.45
CA ARG A 460 25.00 -22.04 -37.12
C ARG A 460 24.20 -20.77 -36.86
N LYS A 461 24.84 -19.71 -36.34
CA LYS A 461 24.21 -18.39 -36.17
C LYS A 461 24.03 -17.66 -37.51
N SER A 462 25.03 -17.70 -38.40
CA SER A 462 24.87 -17.08 -39.74
C SER A 462 23.81 -17.81 -40.57
N SER A 463 23.80 -19.15 -40.53
CA SER A 463 22.77 -19.94 -41.23
C SER A 463 21.36 -19.69 -40.69
N LEU A 464 21.17 -19.48 -39.38
CA LEU A 464 19.87 -19.15 -38.81
C LEU A 464 19.41 -17.74 -39.16
N GLU A 465 20.33 -16.77 -39.22
CA GLU A 465 20.02 -15.40 -39.69
C GLU A 465 19.66 -15.39 -41.18
N ASP A 466 20.32 -16.21 -41.99
CA ASP A 466 19.99 -16.40 -43.41
C ASP A 466 18.63 -17.09 -43.60
N ASP A 467 18.31 -18.12 -42.81
CA ASP A 467 17.02 -18.83 -42.86
C ASP A 467 15.85 -17.96 -42.33
N ILE A 468 16.08 -17.11 -41.34
CA ILE A 468 15.09 -16.12 -40.87
C ILE A 468 14.87 -15.04 -41.95
N ASN A 469 15.92 -14.57 -42.60
CA ASN A 469 15.81 -13.59 -43.70
C ASN A 469 15.13 -14.19 -44.95
N LEU A 470 15.36 -15.47 -45.25
CA LEU A 470 14.65 -16.21 -46.29
C LEU A 470 13.16 -16.45 -45.95
N GLY A 471 12.86 -16.73 -44.67
CA GLY A 471 11.48 -16.88 -44.18
C GLY A 471 10.68 -15.57 -44.17
N VAL A 472 11.33 -14.43 -43.92
CA VAL A 472 10.72 -13.09 -44.03
C VAL A 472 10.54 -12.67 -45.50
N GLY A 473 11.47 -13.04 -46.39
CA GLY A 473 11.37 -12.78 -47.83
C GLY A 473 10.26 -13.54 -48.56
N MET A 474 9.97 -14.79 -48.16
CA MET A 474 8.87 -15.57 -48.77
C MET A 474 7.46 -15.13 -48.32
N GLY A 475 7.35 -14.29 -47.28
CA GLY A 475 6.07 -13.72 -46.84
C GLY A 475 5.56 -12.55 -47.69
N GLU A 476 6.46 -11.82 -48.37
CA GLU A 476 6.11 -10.63 -49.16
C GLU A 476 5.80 -10.94 -50.63
N GLU A 477 6.33 -12.02 -51.22
CA GLU A 477 6.08 -12.35 -52.64
C GLU A 477 4.84 -13.22 -52.90
N SER A 478 4.17 -13.73 -51.87
CA SER A 478 2.88 -14.43 -51.99
C SER A 478 1.66 -13.47 -52.04
N TRP A 479 1.91 -12.15 -51.96
CA TRP A 479 0.90 -11.09 -51.95
C TRP A 479 0.97 -10.15 -53.17
N ARG A 480 1.27 -10.67 -54.37
CA ARG A 480 1.00 -9.98 -55.64
C ARG A 480 0.23 -10.85 -56.61
#